data_AF-A0A922VUL5-F1
#
_entry.id   AF-A0A922VUL5-F1
#
_cell.length_a   1.000
_cell.length_b   1.000
_cell.length_c   1.000
_cell.angle_alpha   90.00
_cell.angle_beta   90.00
_cell.angle_gamma   90.00
#
_symmetry.space_group_name_H-M   'P 1'
#
loop_
_entity.id
_entity.type
_entity.pdbx_description
1 polymer ?
#
loop_
_entity_poly.entity_id
_entity_poly.type
_entity_poly.pdbx_seq_one_letter_code
_entity_poly.pdbx_strand_id
1 'polypeptide(L)'
;MTFHSAISYARPEAPTRSLRSVEYDLLAQVTQRLRTAWANRATDFPALVRALTDNSQLWSTLASDVALPGNGLPAALRARLFYLYEFTVHHSRSVLDEKASVEVLTDINMAVMRGLRGDGGAA
;
A
#
# COMPACT_ATOMS: atom_id res chain seq x y z
N MET A 1 19.87 22.95 -1.68
CA MET A 1 20.55 21.79 -2.29
C MET A 1 19.87 20.54 -1.74
N THR A 2 18.88 20.01 -2.46
CA THR A 2 18.02 18.91 -2.02
C THR A 2 18.37 17.67 -2.84
N PHE A 3 18.96 16.68 -2.18
CA PHE A 3 19.29 15.39 -2.77
C PHE A 3 18.00 14.66 -3.19
N HIS A 4 17.76 14.57 -4.49
CA HIS A 4 16.80 13.62 -5.07
C HIS A 4 17.61 12.44 -5.58
N SER A 5 17.74 11.41 -4.75
CA SER A 5 18.35 10.15 -5.16
C SER A 5 17.39 9.40 -6.08
N ALA A 6 17.60 9.49 -7.39
CA ALA A 6 16.93 8.64 -8.36
C ALA A 6 17.49 7.21 -8.25
N ILE A 7 16.69 6.27 -7.76
CA ILE A 7 17.03 4.85 -7.83
C ILE A 7 16.81 4.41 -9.28
N SER A 8 17.92 4.13 -9.98
CA SER A 8 17.95 3.65 -11.35
C SER A 8 17.70 2.14 -11.38
N TYR A 9 16.57 1.71 -11.97
CA TYR A 9 16.23 0.30 -12.15
C TYR A 9 16.62 -0.19 -13.55
N ALA A 10 17.88 -0.58 -13.72
CA ALA A 10 18.31 -1.36 -14.88
C ALA A 10 19.49 -2.27 -14.51
N ARG A 11 19.19 -3.49 -14.04
CA ARG A 11 20.13 -4.62 -14.07
C ARG A 11 19.37 -5.93 -14.37
N PRO A 12 19.85 -6.74 -15.34
CA PRO A 12 19.21 -7.99 -15.72
C PRO A 12 19.75 -9.14 -14.84
N GLU A 13 18.85 -10.04 -14.44
CA GLU A 13 19.07 -11.43 -13.93
C GLU A 13 18.87 -11.75 -12.43
N ALA A 14 18.61 -10.77 -11.54
CA ALA A 14 17.77 -10.97 -10.33
C ALA A 14 17.30 -9.59 -9.81
N PRO A 15 15.97 -9.28 -9.67
CA PRO A 15 15.35 -9.23 -8.32
C PRO A 15 13.80 -9.13 -8.22
N THR A 16 12.95 -9.47 -9.20
CA THR A 16 11.48 -9.18 -9.11
C THR A 16 10.81 -9.82 -7.89
N ARG A 17 11.26 -11.01 -7.49
CA ARG A 17 10.80 -11.69 -6.26
C ARG A 17 11.23 -10.94 -4.99
N SER A 18 12.41 -10.32 -5.00
CA SER A 18 12.92 -9.52 -3.88
C SER A 18 12.20 -8.18 -3.75
N LEU A 19 11.72 -7.60 -4.86
CA LEU A 19 10.92 -6.37 -4.81
C LEU A 19 9.53 -6.65 -4.26
N ARG A 20 8.88 -7.73 -4.72
CA ARG A 20 7.58 -8.17 -4.18
C ARG A 20 7.63 -8.53 -2.69
N SER A 21 8.75 -9.07 -2.20
CA SER A 21 8.91 -9.34 -0.76
C SER A 21 9.01 -8.04 0.04
N VAL A 22 9.70 -7.02 -0.47
CA VAL A 22 9.75 -5.69 0.17
C VAL A 22 8.37 -5.04 0.22
N GLU A 23 7.61 -5.08 -0.88
CA GLU A 23 6.22 -4.58 -0.92
C GLU A 23 5.32 -5.31 0.09
N TYR A 24 5.47 -6.64 0.17
CA TYR A 24 4.76 -7.47 1.12
C TYR A 24 5.08 -7.06 2.57
N ASP A 25 6.35 -6.93 2.92
CA ASP A 25 6.79 -6.61 4.28
C ASP A 25 6.30 -5.22 4.71
N LEU A 26 6.34 -4.23 3.81
CA LEU A 26 5.81 -2.89 4.05
C LEU A 26 4.29 -2.91 4.26
N LEU A 27 3.55 -3.64 3.42
CA LEU A 27 2.10 -3.82 3.57
C LEU A 27 1.76 -4.53 4.90
N ALA A 28 2.52 -5.57 5.28
CA ALA A 28 2.31 -6.29 6.53
C ALA A 28 2.53 -5.38 7.74
N GLN A 29 3.63 -4.62 7.71
CA GLN A 29 3.98 -3.71 8.80
C GLN A 29 2.95 -2.60 8.97
N VAL A 30 2.49 -1.96 7.88
CA VAL A 30 1.49 -0.89 7.97
C VAL A 30 0.11 -1.44 8.38
N THR A 31 -0.24 -2.65 7.92
CA THR A 31 -1.48 -3.33 8.31
C THR A 31 -1.50 -3.59 9.81
N GLN A 32 -0.40 -4.09 10.37
CA GLN A 32 -0.31 -4.29 11.81
C GLN A 32 -0.40 -2.96 12.58
N ARG A 33 0.28 -1.92 12.10
CA ARG A 33 0.20 -0.58 12.71
C ARG A 33 -1.23 -0.02 12.71
N LEU A 34 -1.96 -0.15 11.59
CA LEU A 34 -3.37 0.25 11.50
C LEU A 34 -4.23 -0.46 12.55
N ARG A 35 -4.11 -1.79 12.66
CA ARG A 35 -4.89 -2.58 13.62
C ARG A 35 -4.59 -2.18 15.06
N THR A 36 -3.32 -2.03 15.42
CA THR A 36 -2.91 -1.64 16.77
C THR A 36 -3.35 -0.21 17.10
N ALA A 37 -3.13 0.74 16.19
CA ALA A 37 -3.52 2.13 16.41
C ALA A 37 -5.05 2.29 16.52
N TRP A 38 -5.81 1.55 15.71
CA TRP A 38 -7.26 1.52 15.81
C TRP A 38 -7.76 0.96 17.14
N ALA A 39 -7.17 -0.14 17.63
CA ALA A 39 -7.52 -0.71 18.92
C ALA A 39 -7.30 0.29 20.07
N ASN A 40 -6.26 1.13 19.96
CA ASN A 40 -5.87 2.10 20.99
C ASN A 40 -6.37 3.53 20.72
N ARG A 41 -7.21 3.75 19.71
CA ARG A 41 -7.58 5.09 19.20
C ARG A 41 -8.22 6.02 20.23
N ALA A 42 -8.92 5.46 21.23
CA ALA A 42 -9.55 6.24 22.29
C ALA A 42 -8.54 6.93 23.21
N THR A 43 -7.33 6.36 23.34
CA THR A 43 -6.26 6.87 24.22
C THR A 43 -5.07 7.41 23.44
N ASP A 44 -4.92 7.03 22.17
CA ASP A 44 -3.82 7.47 21.30
C ASP A 44 -4.32 7.68 19.85
N PHE A 45 -5.18 8.67 19.68
CA PHE A 45 -5.64 9.09 18.36
C PHE A 45 -4.49 9.55 17.43
N PRO A 46 -3.45 10.27 17.90
CA PRO A 46 -2.31 10.64 17.05
C PRO A 46 -1.62 9.45 16.38
N ALA A 47 -1.52 8.29 17.06
CA ALA A 47 -1.00 7.06 16.44
C ALA A 47 -1.89 6.57 15.28
N LEU A 48 -3.21 6.70 15.38
CA LEU A 48 -4.14 6.36 14.30
C LEU A 48 -3.92 7.26 13.08
N VAL A 49 -3.79 8.57 13.29
CA VAL A 49 -3.50 9.53 12.21
C VAL A 49 -2.21 9.18 11.48
N ARG A 50 -1.14 8.84 12.23
CA ARG A 50 0.13 8.42 11.66
C ARG A 50 0.00 7.13 10.85
N ALA A 51 -0.66 6.10 11.40
CA ALA A 51 -0.84 4.83 10.71
C ALA A 51 -1.64 4.97 9.40
N LEU A 52 -2.68 5.81 9.38
CA LEU A 52 -3.46 6.13 8.17
C LEU A 52 -2.64 6.90 7.13
N THR A 53 -1.82 7.84 7.59
CA THR A 53 -0.91 8.62 6.72
C THR A 53 0.13 7.71 6.09
N ASP A 54 0.78 6.85 6.87
CA ASP A 54 1.78 5.88 6.40
C ASP A 54 1.17 4.93 5.37
N ASN A 55 -0.05 4.44 5.62
CA ASN A 55 -0.78 3.58 4.69
C ASN A 55 -1.05 4.31 3.36
N SER A 56 -1.50 5.57 3.43
CA SER A 56 -1.76 6.38 2.24
C SER A 56 -0.49 6.67 1.43
N GLN A 57 0.65 6.92 2.10
CA GLN A 57 1.94 7.13 1.46
C GLN A 57 2.46 5.87 0.75
N LEU A 58 2.31 4.70 1.39
CA LEU A 58 2.65 3.42 0.78
C LEU A 58 1.84 3.20 -0.50
N TRP A 59 0.52 3.38 -0.43
CA TRP A 59 -0.37 3.24 -1.58
C TRP A 59 -0.06 4.25 -2.69
N SER A 60 0.27 5.49 -2.34
CA SER A 60 0.70 6.51 -3.32
C SER A 60 1.97 6.09 -4.07
N THR A 61 2.90 5.46 -3.37
CA THR A 61 4.16 4.97 -3.96
C THR A 61 3.88 3.82 -4.93
N LEU A 62 3.08 2.84 -4.51
CA LEU A 62 2.66 1.72 -5.36
C LEU A 62 1.90 2.21 -6.60
N ALA A 63 0.94 3.13 -6.43
CA ALA A 63 0.16 3.71 -7.52
C ALA A 63 1.05 4.45 -8.53
N SER A 64 2.05 5.19 -8.05
CA SER A 64 2.99 5.91 -8.90
C SER A 64 3.85 4.96 -9.74
N ASP A 65 4.37 3.88 -9.14
CA ASP A 65 5.15 2.87 -9.87
C ASP A 65 4.32 2.19 -10.97
N VAL A 66 3.10 1.76 -10.65
CA VAL A 66 2.22 1.14 -11.65
C VAL A 66 1.68 2.12 -12.68
N ALA A 67 1.80 3.42 -12.48
CA ALA A 67 1.45 4.42 -13.50
C ALA A 67 2.54 4.60 -14.57
N LEU A 68 3.78 4.16 -14.31
CA LEU A 68 4.90 4.36 -15.24
C LEU A 68 4.70 3.58 -16.57
N PRO A 69 5.09 4.16 -17.72
CA PRO A 69 4.95 3.50 -19.03
C PRO A 69 5.70 2.17 -19.15
N GLY A 70 6.76 1.97 -18.36
CA GLY A 70 7.58 0.75 -18.34
C GLY A 70 7.11 -0.33 -17.36
N ASN A 71 5.98 -0.14 -16.65
CA ASN A 71 5.49 -1.13 -15.70
C ASN A 71 4.93 -2.37 -16.45
N GLY A 72 5.45 -3.55 -16.10
CA GLY A 72 5.14 -4.81 -16.80
C GLY A 72 3.81 -5.47 -16.43
N LEU A 73 2.98 -4.85 -15.57
CA LEU A 73 1.68 -5.40 -15.21
C LEU A 73 0.64 -5.15 -16.33
N PRO A 74 -0.35 -6.06 -16.50
CA PRO A 74 -1.46 -5.84 -17.42
C PRO A 74 -2.21 -4.53 -17.11
N ALA A 75 -2.61 -3.79 -18.13
CA ALA A 75 -3.29 -2.50 -17.99
C ALA A 75 -4.50 -2.56 -17.04
N ALA A 76 -5.29 -3.63 -17.11
CA ALA A 76 -6.43 -3.84 -16.22
C ALA A 76 -6.03 -4.03 -14.74
N LEU A 77 -4.88 -4.62 -14.45
CA LEU A 77 -4.36 -4.73 -13.08
C LEU A 77 -3.86 -3.38 -12.58
N ARG A 78 -3.14 -2.64 -13.42
CA ARG A 78 -2.67 -1.28 -13.10
C ARG A 78 -3.84 -0.35 -12.76
N ALA A 79 -4.92 -0.38 -13.56
CA ALA A 79 -6.13 0.41 -13.30
C ALA A 79 -6.81 0.03 -11.97
N ARG A 80 -6.89 -1.27 -11.64
CA ARG A 80 -7.44 -1.73 -10.36
C ARG A 80 -6.60 -1.27 -9.17
N LEU A 81 -5.28 -1.34 -9.27
CA LEU A 81 -4.37 -0.86 -8.22
C LEU A 81 -4.49 0.66 -8.02
N PHE A 82 -4.61 1.42 -9.11
CA PHE A 82 -4.85 2.86 -9.04
C PHE A 82 -6.19 3.18 -8.35
N TYR A 83 -7.27 2.47 -8.67
CA TYR A 83 -8.55 2.61 -7.99
C TYR A 83 -8.46 2.29 -6.49
N LEU A 84 -7.72 1.25 -6.11
CA LEU A 84 -7.51 0.92 -4.70
C LEU A 84 -6.75 2.02 -3.95
N TYR A 85 -5.77 2.67 -4.57
CA TYR A 85 -5.12 3.84 -3.99
C TYR A 85 -6.10 4.97 -3.70
N GLU A 86 -6.90 5.37 -4.69
CA GLU A 86 -7.92 6.42 -4.53
C GLU A 86 -8.91 6.07 -3.41
N PHE A 87 -9.39 4.83 -3.40
CA PHE A 87 -10.26 4.32 -2.34
C PHE A 87 -9.59 4.41 -0.97
N THR A 88 -8.35 3.96 -0.83
CA THR A 88 -7.61 3.98 0.42
C THR A 88 -7.43 5.40 0.96
N VAL A 89 -7.09 6.36 0.10
CA VAL A 89 -6.95 7.78 0.50
C VAL A 89 -8.28 8.34 0.97
N HIS A 90 -9.35 8.11 0.20
CA HIS A 90 -10.69 8.57 0.56
C HIS A 90 -11.17 7.95 1.87
N HIS A 91 -11.09 6.63 2.00
CA HIS A 91 -11.55 5.91 3.18
C HIS A 91 -10.72 6.25 4.43
N SER A 92 -9.42 6.53 4.28
CA SER A 92 -8.60 7.02 5.40
C SER A 92 -9.12 8.34 5.97
N ARG A 93 -9.62 9.26 5.12
CA ARG A 93 -10.29 10.48 5.58
C ARG A 93 -11.60 10.17 6.31
N SER A 94 -12.41 9.24 5.79
CA SER A 94 -13.63 8.81 6.47
C SER A 94 -13.38 8.20 7.85
N VAL A 95 -12.25 7.50 8.04
CA VAL A 95 -11.84 6.98 9.35
C VAL A 95 -11.48 8.12 10.31
N LEU A 96 -10.76 9.14 9.84
CA LEU A 96 -10.42 10.32 10.65
C LEU A 96 -11.66 11.14 11.04
N ASP A 97 -12.67 11.16 10.17
CA ASP A 97 -13.98 11.75 10.43
C ASP A 97 -14.88 10.89 11.34
N GLU A 98 -14.38 9.76 11.85
CA GLU A 98 -15.13 8.78 12.66
C GLU A 98 -16.37 8.18 11.95
N LYS A 99 -16.42 8.26 10.61
CA LYS A 99 -17.53 7.74 9.78
C LYS A 99 -17.28 6.33 9.26
N ALA A 100 -16.07 5.80 9.47
CA ALA A 100 -15.64 4.52 8.97
C ALA A 100 -14.62 3.86 9.89
N SER A 101 -14.24 2.63 9.57
CA SER A 101 -13.26 1.86 10.31
C SER A 101 -12.06 1.44 9.45
N VAL A 102 -10.92 1.18 10.09
CA VAL A 102 -9.70 0.70 9.42
C VAL A 102 -9.82 -0.71 8.87
N GLU A 103 -10.81 -1.51 9.30
CA GLU A 103 -10.86 -2.94 8.91
C GLU A 103 -10.90 -3.11 7.38
N VAL A 104 -11.64 -2.27 6.66
CA VAL A 104 -11.67 -2.31 5.18
C VAL A 104 -10.28 -2.06 4.58
N LEU A 105 -9.50 -1.14 5.14
CA LEU A 105 -8.13 -0.88 4.69
C LEU A 105 -7.22 -2.09 4.96
N THR A 106 -7.40 -2.74 6.12
CA THR A 106 -6.62 -3.93 6.47
C THR A 106 -6.96 -5.11 5.57
N ASP A 107 -8.23 -5.30 5.20
CA ASP A 107 -8.67 -6.36 4.29
C ASP A 107 -8.10 -6.18 2.89
N ILE A 108 -8.09 -4.95 2.39
CA ILE A 108 -7.46 -4.59 1.11
C ILE A 108 -5.97 -4.93 1.14
N ASN A 109 -5.24 -4.48 2.16
CA ASN A 109 -3.80 -4.78 2.28
C ASN A 109 -3.55 -6.29 2.34
N MET A 110 -4.37 -7.04 3.08
CA MET A 110 -4.29 -8.50 3.15
C MET A 110 -4.56 -9.17 1.80
N ALA A 111 -5.52 -8.67 1.01
CA ALA A 111 -5.80 -9.17 -0.33
C ALA A 111 -4.63 -8.95 -1.29
N VAL A 112 -4.02 -7.77 -1.26
CA VAL A 112 -2.82 -7.46 -2.07
C VAL A 112 -1.65 -8.35 -1.66
N MET A 113 -1.40 -8.51 -0.36
CA MET A 113 -0.36 -9.41 0.16
C MET A 113 -0.54 -10.87 -0.28
N ARG A 114 -1.78 -11.36 -0.40
CA ARG A 114 -2.05 -12.69 -1.01
C ARG A 114 -1.69 -12.70 -2.49
N GLY A 115 -2.05 -11.66 -3.24
CA GLY A 115 -1.65 -11.50 -4.63
C GLY A 115 -0.13 -11.50 -4.84
N LEU A 116 0.62 -10.80 -3.99
CA LEU A 116 2.09 -10.73 -4.04
C LEU A 116 2.77 -12.08 -3.80
N ARG A 117 2.18 -12.96 -2.97
CA ARG A 117 2.67 -14.33 -2.74
C ARG A 117 2.48 -15.28 -3.92
N GLY A 118 1.68 -14.89 -4.92
CA GLY A 118 1.37 -15.70 -6.09
C GLY A 118 0.02 -16.43 -6.02
N ASP A 119 -0.72 -16.29 -4.93
CA ASP A 119 -2.02 -16.97 -4.73
C ASP A 119 -3.14 -16.39 -5.62
N GLY A 120 -2.90 -15.26 -6.30
CA GLY A 120 -3.86 -14.58 -7.17
C GLY A 120 -3.55 -14.63 -8.67
N GLY A 121 -2.58 -15.45 -9.09
CA GLY A 121 -2.05 -15.51 -10.45
C GLY A 121 -2.16 -16.88 -11.10
N ALA A 122 -3.34 -17.50 -11.04
CA ALA A 122 -3.71 -18.65 -11.87
C ALA A 122 -5.20 -18.55 -12.22
N ALA A 123 -5.52 -17.68 -13.17
CA ALA A 123 -6.78 -17.66 -13.91
C ALA A 123 -6.53 -16.99 -15.27
#